data_AF-A0A543PE39-F1
#
_entry.id   AF-A0A543PE39-F1
#
_cell.length_a   1.000
_cell.length_b   1.000
_cell.length_c   1.000
_cell.angle_alpha   90.00
_cell.angle_beta   90.00
_cell.angle_gamma   90.00
#
_symmetry.space_group_name_H-M   'P 1'
#
loop_
_entity.id
_entity.type
_entity.pdbx_description
1 polymer ?
#
loop_
_entity_poly.entity_id
_entity_poly.type
_entity_poly.pdbx_seq_one_letter_code
_entity_poly.pdbx_strand_id
1 'polypeptide(L)'
;MTSPDPTAPGDLLPDVWFTRDLPVLRAIARLVDSSEHGNSPYLLGAVVPASGLPKAEVIAAAKALAATGYIEPLTNHAGDIVRVTGISAEARRLTGLWPTPQSEWERLTEQLAARAGNAPTDVERQRWQAFADAAAAVGPHDGALLMSALIGGYVPRAR
;
A
#
# COMPACT_ATOMS: atom_id res chain seq x y z
N MET A 1 3.26 -31.59 26.85
CA MET A 1 3.34 -30.23 26.26
C MET A 1 4.78 -29.99 25.85
N THR A 2 5.11 -30.35 24.62
CA THR A 2 6.44 -30.15 24.03
C THR A 2 6.55 -28.69 23.60
N SER A 3 7.52 -27.97 24.17
CA SER A 3 7.95 -26.67 23.65
C SER A 3 8.42 -26.84 22.21
N PRO A 4 8.13 -25.88 21.30
CA PRO A 4 8.68 -25.92 19.95
C PRO A 4 10.21 -25.76 20.01
N ASP A 5 10.89 -26.56 19.19
CA ASP A 5 12.34 -26.57 18.99
C ASP A 5 12.81 -25.18 18.49
N PRO A 6 13.88 -24.58 19.02
CA PRO A 6 14.44 -23.35 18.46
C PRO A 6 14.90 -23.60 17.01
N THR A 7 14.46 -22.75 16.09
CA THR A 7 14.73 -22.82 14.65
C THR A 7 16.22 -23.09 14.40
N ALA A 8 16.53 -24.13 13.63
CA ALA A 8 17.91 -24.52 13.37
C ALA A 8 18.66 -23.38 12.64
N PRO A 9 19.95 -23.14 12.97
CA PRO A 9 20.75 -22.12 12.30
C PRO A 9 20.88 -22.44 10.81
N GLY A 10 20.11 -21.74 9.96
CA GLY A 10 20.04 -21.95 8.52
C GLY A 10 18.64 -21.76 7.93
N ASP A 11 17.59 -21.86 8.74
CA ASP A 11 16.22 -21.67 8.28
C ASP A 11 15.86 -20.19 8.15
N LEU A 12 15.01 -19.87 7.17
CA LEU A 12 14.44 -18.54 7.02
C LEU A 12 13.58 -18.18 8.24
N LEU A 13 13.66 -16.93 8.66
CA LEU A 13 12.78 -16.42 9.71
C LEU A 13 11.32 -16.44 9.24
N PRO A 14 10.35 -16.60 10.17
CA PRO A 14 8.93 -16.51 9.84
C PRO A 14 8.57 -15.17 9.19
N ASP A 15 7.62 -15.21 8.26
CA ASP A 15 7.09 -14.00 7.62
C ASP A 15 6.28 -13.18 8.63
N VAL A 16 6.90 -12.10 9.13
CA VAL A 16 6.27 -11.12 10.01
C VAL A 16 5.55 -10.00 9.25
N TRP A 17 5.82 -9.83 7.96
CA TRP A 17 5.24 -8.73 7.21
C TRP A 17 3.75 -8.95 7.02
N PHE A 18 3.35 -10.06 6.40
CA PHE A 18 1.94 -10.31 6.11
C PHE A 18 1.14 -10.73 7.35
N THR A 19 1.80 -11.30 8.37
CA THR A 19 1.13 -11.79 9.58
C THR A 19 1.01 -10.74 10.68
N ARG A 20 1.88 -9.72 10.72
CA ARG A 20 1.94 -8.73 11.81
C ARG A 20 2.02 -7.30 11.31
N ASP A 21 3.05 -6.96 10.54
CA ASP A 21 3.37 -5.56 10.25
C ASP A 21 2.37 -4.90 9.30
N LEU A 22 1.98 -5.59 8.23
CA LEU A 22 1.00 -5.09 7.26
C LEU A 22 -0.42 -4.94 7.86
N PRO A 23 -0.95 -5.90 8.65
CA PRO A 23 -2.19 -5.69 9.39
C PRO A 23 -2.17 -4.45 10.29
N VAL A 24 -1.07 -4.21 11.01
CA VAL A 24 -0.89 -3.00 11.84
C VAL A 24 -0.85 -1.74 10.99
N LEU A 25 -0.10 -1.76 9.87
CA LEU A 25 -0.02 -0.63 8.96
C LEU A 25 -1.40 -0.28 8.37
N ARG A 26 -2.23 -1.28 8.02
CA ARG A 26 -3.60 -1.07 7.56
C ARG A 26 -4.49 -0.44 8.64
N ALA A 27 -4.36 -0.88 9.90
CA ALA A 27 -5.09 -0.28 11.02
C ALA A 27 -4.69 1.19 11.24
N ILE A 28 -3.38 1.47 11.23
CA ILE A 28 -2.84 2.83 11.31
C ILE A 28 -3.37 3.69 10.16
N ALA A 29 -3.32 3.21 8.92
CA ALA A 29 -3.75 3.97 7.75
C ALA A 29 -5.23 4.35 7.82
N ARG A 30 -6.11 3.43 8.21
CA ARG A 30 -7.54 3.73 8.41
C ARG A 30 -7.75 4.81 9.48
N LEU A 31 -7.02 4.74 10.58
CA LEU A 31 -7.16 5.68 11.69
C LEU A 31 -6.60 7.07 11.37
N VAL A 32 -5.47 7.14 10.64
CA VAL A 32 -4.88 8.40 10.16
C VAL A 32 -5.76 9.07 9.11
N ASP A 33 -6.44 8.29 8.27
CA ASP A 33 -7.40 8.80 7.28
C ASP A 33 -8.75 9.19 7.90
N SER A 34 -9.08 8.63 9.08
CA SER A 34 -10.31 8.95 9.82
C SER A 34 -10.20 10.30 10.55
N SER A 35 -11.27 11.10 10.48
CA SER A 35 -11.37 12.37 11.21
C SER A 35 -11.55 12.22 12.73
N GLU A 36 -11.94 11.03 13.21
CA GLU A 36 -12.30 10.80 14.62
C GLU A 36 -11.12 10.95 15.61
N HIS A 37 -9.87 10.81 15.14
CA HIS A 37 -8.67 10.87 16.00
C HIS A 37 -7.78 12.08 15.71
N GLY A 38 -8.32 13.13 15.07
CA GLY A 38 -7.54 14.29 14.65
C GLY A 38 -6.37 13.92 13.73
N ASN A 39 -6.53 12.83 12.97
CA ASN A 39 -5.53 12.26 12.06
C ASN A 39 -4.22 11.83 12.75
N SER A 40 -4.19 11.70 14.08
CA SER A 40 -3.03 11.24 14.83
C SER A 40 -3.40 10.26 15.95
N PRO A 41 -3.67 8.98 15.62
CA PRO A 41 -4.13 7.99 16.57
C PRO A 41 -3.07 7.65 17.63
N TYR A 42 -3.54 7.44 18.87
CA TYR A 42 -2.72 6.86 19.93
C TYR A 42 -2.42 5.38 19.64
N LEU A 43 -1.16 4.98 19.78
CA LEU A 43 -0.74 3.61 19.48
C LEU A 43 -1.49 2.61 20.36
N LEU A 44 -1.43 2.79 21.69
CA LEU A 44 -2.06 1.86 22.63
C LEU A 44 -3.58 2.04 22.72
N GLY A 45 -4.07 3.27 22.58
CA GLY A 45 -5.48 3.59 22.76
C GLY A 45 -6.35 3.32 21.54
N ALA A 46 -5.79 3.39 20.33
CA ALA A 46 -6.54 3.27 19.08
C ALA A 46 -6.00 2.18 18.15
N VAL A 47 -4.68 2.12 17.92
CA VAL A 47 -4.11 1.16 16.95
C VAL A 47 -4.20 -0.27 17.44
N VAL A 48 -3.86 -0.54 18.71
CA VAL A 48 -3.97 -1.89 19.30
C VAL A 48 -5.38 -2.48 19.12
N PRO A 49 -6.47 -1.83 19.59
CA PRO A 49 -7.80 -2.39 19.41
C PRO A 49 -8.20 -2.51 17.92
N ALA A 50 -7.83 -1.54 17.08
CA ALA A 50 -8.15 -1.58 15.65
C ALA A 50 -7.40 -2.67 14.86
N SER A 51 -6.21 -3.06 15.30
CA SER A 51 -5.38 -4.08 14.65
C SER A 51 -5.84 -5.51 14.94
N GLY A 52 -6.52 -5.74 16.07
CA GLY A 52 -6.87 -7.07 16.55
C GLY A 52 -5.67 -7.90 17.03
N LEU A 53 -4.46 -7.32 17.09
CA LEU A 53 -3.24 -8.02 17.50
C LEU A 53 -2.86 -7.73 18.96
N PRO A 54 -2.10 -8.65 19.61
CA PRO A 54 -1.58 -8.41 20.95
C PRO A 54 -0.74 -7.14 21.03
N LYS A 55 -0.85 -6.42 22.15
CA LYS A 55 -0.11 -5.16 22.40
C LYS A 55 1.38 -5.26 22.08
N ALA A 56 2.04 -6.35 22.49
CA ALA A 56 3.48 -6.54 22.27
C ALA A 56 3.82 -6.63 20.78
N GLU A 57 2.99 -7.30 19.98
CA GLU A 57 3.16 -7.41 18.54
C GLU A 57 2.94 -6.08 17.83
N VAL A 58 1.93 -5.31 18.25
CA VAL A 58 1.65 -3.97 17.70
C VAL A 58 2.81 -3.02 17.97
N ILE A 59 3.40 -3.07 19.17
CA ILE A 59 4.59 -2.26 19.49
C ILE A 59 5.78 -2.67 18.63
N ALA A 60 6.01 -3.97 18.43
CA ALA A 60 7.12 -4.46 17.61
C ALA A 60 6.95 -4.04 16.14
N ALA A 61 5.74 -4.20 15.60
CA ALA A 61 5.38 -3.75 14.26
C ALA A 61 5.53 -2.24 14.10
N ALA A 62 5.01 -1.43 15.03
CA ALA A 62 5.12 0.02 14.96
C ALA A 62 6.58 0.49 14.95
N LYS A 63 7.46 -0.15 15.74
CA LYS A 63 8.90 0.15 15.72
C LYS A 63 9.54 -0.21 14.37
N ALA A 64 9.20 -1.37 13.80
CA ALA A 64 9.70 -1.79 12.49
C ALA A 64 9.24 -0.82 11.37
N LEU A 65 7.95 -0.49 11.35
CA LEU A 65 7.34 0.44 10.39
C LEU A 65 7.90 1.86 10.50
N ALA A 66 8.22 2.31 11.72
CA ALA A 66 8.87 3.60 11.93
C ALA A 66 10.31 3.60 11.41
N ALA A 67 11.05 2.52 11.65
CA ALA A 67 12.44 2.38 11.19
C ALA A 67 12.56 2.38 9.66
N THR A 68 11.54 1.92 8.94
CA THR A 68 11.48 1.94 7.47
C THR A 68 10.85 3.22 6.89
N GLY A 69 10.39 4.15 7.74
CA GLY A 69 9.74 5.39 7.30
C GLY A 69 8.33 5.19 6.72
N TYR A 70 7.66 4.07 7.00
CA TYR A 70 6.25 3.90 6.63
C TYR A 70 5.31 4.73 7.49
N ILE A 71 5.68 4.97 8.74
CA ILE A 71 4.91 5.78 9.68
C ILE A 71 5.79 6.88 10.28
N GLU A 72 5.16 7.97 10.67
CA GLU A 72 5.78 9.06 11.44
C GLU A 72 5.38 8.91 12.92
N PRO A 73 6.28 8.46 13.81
CA PRO A 73 5.95 8.30 15.22
C PRO A 73 6.15 9.60 16.00
N LEU A 74 5.27 9.83 16.97
CA LEU A 74 5.51 10.75 18.08
C LEU A 74 5.90 9.92 19.32
N THR A 75 7.09 10.15 19.86
CA THR A 75 7.64 9.41 20.99
C THR A 75 7.61 10.21 22.30
N ASN A 76 7.55 9.50 23.43
CA ASN A 76 7.79 10.10 24.75
C ASN A 76 9.29 10.20 25.05
N HIS A 77 9.65 10.73 26.23
CA HIS A 77 11.04 10.84 26.67
C HIS A 77 11.76 9.49 26.82
N ALA A 78 11.02 8.41 27.06
CA ALA A 78 11.55 7.04 27.14
C ALA A 78 11.75 6.39 25.75
N GLY A 79 11.35 7.07 24.67
CA GLY A 79 11.44 6.54 23.30
C GLY A 79 10.27 5.64 22.89
N ASP A 80 9.22 5.51 23.71
CA ASP A 80 8.03 4.76 23.33
C ASP A 80 7.17 5.55 22.35
N ILE A 81 6.68 4.88 21.31
CA ILE A 81 5.75 5.46 20.33
C ILE A 81 4.39 5.68 21.03
N VAL A 82 4.00 6.93 21.18
CA VAL A 82 2.74 7.34 21.82
C VAL A 82 1.64 7.50 20.77
N ARG A 83 1.97 8.14 19.64
CA ARG A 83 1.05 8.38 18.52
C ARG A 83 1.74 8.13 17.19
N VAL A 84 0.92 7.96 16.16
CA VAL A 84 1.35 8.07 14.76
C VAL A 84 0.80 9.38 14.21
N THR A 85 1.63 10.24 13.64
CA THR A 85 1.24 11.57 13.13
C THR A 85 1.03 11.58 11.62
N GLY A 86 1.52 10.56 10.92
CA GLY A 86 1.46 10.47 9.48
C GLY A 86 1.89 9.10 8.97
N ILE A 87 1.64 8.86 7.69
CA ILE A 87 2.10 7.68 6.94
C ILE A 87 2.63 8.13 5.58
N SER A 88 3.66 7.43 5.09
CA SER A 88 4.27 7.76 3.80
C SER A 88 3.36 7.45 2.62
N ALA A 89 3.64 8.03 1.45
CA ALA A 89 2.92 7.72 0.22
C ALA A 89 2.98 6.23 -0.13
N GLU A 90 4.11 5.57 0.14
CA GLU A 90 4.26 4.14 -0.08
C GLU A 90 3.38 3.33 0.87
N ALA A 91 3.32 3.69 2.15
CA ALA A 91 2.40 3.07 3.10
C ALA A 91 0.93 3.21 2.67
N ARG A 92 0.55 4.35 2.09
CA ARG A 92 -0.80 4.57 1.54
C ARG A 92 -1.11 3.61 0.38
N ARG A 93 -0.13 3.34 -0.50
CA ARG A 93 -0.30 2.37 -1.60
C ARG A 93 -0.38 0.93 -1.08
N LEU A 94 0.54 0.53 -0.20
CA LEU A 94 0.59 -0.83 0.37
C LEU A 94 -0.68 -1.19 1.15
N THR A 95 -1.33 -0.21 1.75
CA THR A 95 -2.59 -0.39 2.48
C THR A 95 -3.83 -0.33 1.60
N GLY A 96 -3.67 -0.03 0.32
CA GLY A 96 -4.78 0.15 -0.63
C GLY A 96 -5.54 1.47 -0.45
N LEU A 97 -5.02 2.39 0.37
CA LEU A 97 -5.62 3.70 0.55
C LEU A 97 -5.41 4.57 -0.69
N TRP A 98 -4.26 4.44 -1.35
CA TRP A 98 -3.94 5.09 -2.61
C TRP A 98 -3.79 4.07 -3.74
N PRO A 99 -4.08 4.47 -4.98
CA PRO A 99 -3.88 3.60 -6.13
C PRO A 99 -2.40 3.24 -6.33
N THR A 100 -2.19 2.02 -6.83
CA THR A 100 -0.88 1.56 -7.33
C THR A 100 -0.78 1.80 -8.85
N PRO A 101 0.42 2.00 -9.39
CA PRO A 101 0.61 2.12 -10.84
C PRO A 101 0.03 0.93 -11.62
N GLN A 102 0.10 -0.27 -11.06
CA GLN A 102 -0.48 -1.49 -11.63
C GLN A 102 -2.00 -1.41 -11.68
N SER A 103 -2.66 -1.07 -10.56
CA SER A 103 -4.11 -0.93 -10.50
C SER A 103 -4.64 0.17 -11.42
N GLU A 104 -3.83 1.20 -11.66
CA GLU A 104 -4.16 2.31 -12.55
C GLU A 104 -4.03 1.94 -14.02
N TRP A 105 -3.04 1.10 -14.35
CA TRP A 105 -2.89 0.52 -15.67
C TRP A 105 -4.05 -0.45 -15.97
N GLU A 106 -4.39 -1.31 -15.03
CA GLU A 106 -5.56 -2.20 -15.11
C GLU A 106 -6.82 -1.38 -15.36
N ARG A 107 -7.09 -0.35 -14.54
CA ARG A 107 -8.24 0.54 -14.72
C ARG A 107 -8.24 1.22 -16.08
N LEU A 108 -7.10 1.68 -16.58
CA LEU A 108 -6.99 2.26 -17.93
C LEU A 108 -7.46 1.23 -18.97
N THR A 109 -6.89 0.03 -18.96
CA THR A 109 -7.22 -1.02 -19.95
C THR A 109 -8.68 -1.44 -19.90
N GLU A 110 -9.26 -1.57 -18.71
CA GLU A 110 -10.69 -1.82 -18.52
C GLU A 110 -11.55 -0.71 -19.13
N GLN A 111 -11.18 0.55 -18.93
CA GLN A 111 -11.89 1.70 -19.50
C GLN A 111 -11.77 1.77 -21.01
N LEU A 112 -10.65 1.35 -21.61
CA LEU A 112 -10.50 1.26 -23.06
C LEU A 112 -11.43 0.20 -23.64
N ALA A 113 -11.48 -1.00 -23.03
CA ALA A 113 -12.37 -2.07 -23.42
C ALA A 113 -13.86 -1.66 -23.29
N ALA A 114 -14.21 -1.01 -22.18
CA ALA A 114 -15.57 -0.52 -21.95
C ALA A 114 -16.00 0.52 -23.00
N ARG A 115 -15.10 1.44 -23.38
CA ARG A 115 -15.39 2.44 -24.43
C ARG A 115 -15.52 1.81 -25.81
N ALA A 116 -14.71 0.81 -26.15
CA ALA A 116 -14.85 0.07 -27.39
C ALA A 116 -16.19 -0.68 -27.45
N GLY A 117 -16.59 -1.35 -26.36
CA GLY A 117 -17.87 -2.06 -26.29
C GLY A 117 -19.09 -1.16 -26.46
N ASN A 118 -19.04 0.04 -25.87
CA ASN A 118 -20.17 1.00 -25.82
C ASN A 118 -20.10 2.13 -26.86
N ALA A 119 -19.21 2.03 -27.86
CA ALA A 119 -19.06 3.08 -28.87
C ALA A 119 -20.33 3.23 -29.73
N PRO A 120 -20.81 4.47 -29.97
CA PRO A 120 -22.06 4.70 -30.71
C PRO A 120 -21.91 4.50 -32.22
N THR A 121 -20.69 4.57 -32.76
CA THR A 121 -20.39 4.29 -34.16
C THR A 121 -19.29 3.25 -34.31
N ASP A 122 -19.26 2.55 -35.44
CA ASP A 122 -18.20 1.57 -35.74
C ASP A 122 -16.82 2.24 -35.89
N VAL A 123 -16.78 3.48 -36.36
CA VAL A 123 -15.53 4.25 -36.45
C VAL A 123 -14.97 4.54 -35.07
N GLU A 124 -15.80 4.95 -34.11
CA GLU A 124 -15.38 5.15 -32.73
C GLU A 124 -15.00 3.84 -32.06
N ARG A 125 -15.77 2.77 -32.32
CA ARG A 125 -15.46 1.41 -31.84
C ARG A 125 -14.05 1.01 -32.27
N GLN A 126 -13.73 1.15 -33.56
CA GLN A 126 -12.42 0.81 -34.11
C GLN A 126 -11.29 1.64 -33.49
N ARG A 127 -11.51 2.94 -33.26
CA ARG A 127 -10.51 3.80 -32.60
C ARG A 127 -10.22 3.36 -31.17
N TRP A 128 -11.25 3.08 -30.38
CA TRP A 128 -11.08 2.58 -29.01
C TRP A 128 -10.46 1.19 -28.98
N GLN A 129 -10.84 0.31 -29.90
CA GLN A 129 -10.24 -1.02 -30.02
C GLN A 129 -8.76 -0.94 -30.36
N ALA A 130 -8.38 -0.12 -31.34
CA ALA A 130 -6.98 0.07 -31.70
C ALA A 130 -6.14 0.57 -30.52
N PHE A 131 -6.71 1.46 -29.69
CA PHE A 131 -6.02 1.91 -28.48
C PHE A 131 -5.94 0.81 -27.41
N ALA A 132 -7.00 0.02 -27.21
CA ALA A 132 -6.98 -1.12 -26.30
C ALA A 132 -5.93 -2.15 -26.71
N ASP A 133 -5.84 -2.48 -28.00
CA ASP A 133 -4.86 -3.43 -28.54
C ASP A 133 -3.42 -2.89 -28.38
N ALA A 134 -3.21 -1.60 -28.61
CA ALA A 134 -1.91 -0.96 -28.39
C ALA A 134 -1.52 -0.98 -26.90
N ALA A 135 -2.45 -0.70 -25.99
CA ALA A 135 -2.20 -0.80 -24.55
C ALA A 135 -1.88 -2.25 -24.15
N ALA A 136 -2.64 -3.23 -24.63
CA ALA A 136 -2.37 -4.65 -24.37
C ALA A 136 -0.97 -5.06 -24.84
N ALA A 137 -0.50 -4.54 -25.98
CA ALA A 137 0.83 -4.81 -26.51
C ALA A 137 1.98 -4.23 -25.67
N VAL A 138 1.76 -3.11 -24.94
CA VAL A 138 2.75 -2.57 -23.97
C VAL A 138 2.92 -3.52 -22.79
N GLY A 139 1.84 -4.19 -22.38
CA GLY A 139 1.86 -5.14 -21.27
C GLY A 139 1.89 -4.50 -19.89
N PRO A 140 1.68 -5.30 -18.83
CA PRO A 140 1.42 -4.80 -17.47
C PRO A 140 2.64 -4.17 -16.80
N HIS A 141 3.86 -4.61 -17.14
CA HIS A 141 5.08 -4.09 -16.53
C HIS A 141 5.38 -2.67 -16.99
N ASP A 142 5.52 -2.47 -18.31
CA ASP A 142 5.83 -1.16 -18.89
C ASP A 142 4.64 -0.20 -18.74
N GLY A 143 3.41 -0.72 -18.77
CA GLY A 143 2.20 0.02 -18.43
C GLY A 143 2.24 0.58 -17.00
N ALA A 144 2.64 -0.23 -16.01
CA ALA A 144 2.81 0.24 -14.64
C ALA A 144 3.93 1.28 -14.51
N LEU A 145 5.02 1.17 -15.27
CA LEU A 145 6.08 2.19 -15.31
C LEU A 145 5.55 3.53 -15.86
N LEU A 146 4.74 3.49 -16.94
CA LEU A 146 4.06 4.66 -17.47
C LEU A 146 3.12 5.29 -16.43
N MET A 147 2.32 4.48 -15.73
CA MET A 147 1.43 4.98 -14.69
C MET A 147 2.21 5.55 -13.50
N SER A 148 3.34 4.97 -13.14
CA SER A 148 4.22 5.49 -12.09
C SER A 148 4.76 6.88 -12.45
N ALA A 149 5.14 7.10 -13.72
CA ALA A 149 5.54 8.40 -14.22
C ALA A 149 4.39 9.43 -14.15
N LEU A 150 3.18 9.03 -14.55
CA LEU A 150 1.99 9.89 -14.56
C LEU A 150 1.50 10.28 -13.15
N ILE A 151 1.44 9.31 -12.23
CA ILE A 151 0.93 9.52 -10.86
C ILE A 151 1.99 10.18 -9.98
N GLY A 152 3.25 9.79 -10.14
CA GLY A 152 4.38 10.32 -9.36
C GLY A 152 4.97 11.62 -9.89
N GLY A 153 4.54 12.09 -11.07
CA GLY A 153 5.12 13.26 -11.75
C GLY A 153 6.55 13.05 -12.25
N TYR A 154 7.04 11.80 -12.29
CA TYR A 154 8.38 11.48 -12.76
C TYR A 154 8.40 11.40 -14.28
N VAL A 155 8.96 12.41 -14.95
CA VAL A 155 9.32 12.32 -16.38
C VAL A 155 10.76 11.80 -16.46
N PRO A 156 11.03 10.60 -17.02
CA PRO A 156 12.39 10.16 -17.27
C PRO A 156 13.08 11.18 -18.17
N ARG A 157 14.16 11.81 -17.71
CA ARG A 157 15.03 12.57 -18.61
C ARG A 157 15.72 11.56 -19.51
N ALA A 158 15.45 11.62 -20.80
CA ALA A 158 16.20 10.89 -21.80
C ALA A 158 17.70 11.18 -21.62
N ARG A 159 18.51 10.13 -21.58
CA ARG A 159 19.96 10.25 -21.78
C ARG A 159 20.24 10.39 -23.27
#